data_AF-A0A3N5VC56-F1
#
_entry.id   AF-A0A3N5VC56-F1
#
_cell.length_a   1.000
_cell.length_b   1.000
_cell.length_c   1.000
_cell.angle_alpha   90.00
_cell.angle_beta   90.00
_cell.angle_gamma   90.00
#
_symmetry.space_group_name_H-M   'P 1'
#
loop_
_entity.id
_entity.type
_entity.pdbx_description
1 polymer ?
#
loop_
_entity_poly.entity_id
_entity_poly.type
_entity_poly.pdbx_seq_one_letter_code
_entity_poly.pdbx_strand_id
1 'polypeptide(L)'
;MAERSIADVGRYLQKVGLNIGEHPEFGGVGKGHSPTGYHYRPGGQAIDVRDWRPDVAPAYKGGPAKSWKERTGELRYRAQKLGLFNEALGPGDPGHDTHVHLALEGKKYITDPQLEWLATGRYKTAEGKLTDIMPGADLVASTQQKNEASGDDLSSLMSLLQLTKPKQKTLQEVMLEQTLGEALAPQPSMSQQFLVEYMKSPLPGVG
;
A
#
# COMPACT_ATOMS: atom_id res chain seq x y z
N MET A 1 -6.87 1.88 7.89
CA MET A 1 -6.04 1.95 6.67
C MET A 1 -4.67 1.40 7.03
N ALA A 2 -4.03 0.62 6.15
CA ALA A 2 -2.72 0.05 6.42
C ALA A 2 -1.60 1.02 6.00
N GLU A 3 -0.56 1.10 6.81
CA GLU A 3 0.69 1.76 6.41
C GLU A 3 1.46 0.84 5.44
N ARG A 4 2.07 1.44 4.42
CA ARG A 4 2.81 0.74 3.36
C ARG A 4 4.25 1.28 3.31
N SER A 5 5.23 0.38 3.23
CA SER A 5 6.62 0.69 2.88
C SER A 5 6.81 0.75 1.37
N ILE A 6 7.99 1.15 0.89
CA ILE A 6 8.32 1.06 -0.55
C ILE A 6 8.26 -0.38 -1.06
N ALA A 7 8.64 -1.36 -0.22
CA ALA A 7 8.58 -2.76 -0.58
C ALA A 7 7.13 -3.24 -0.74
N ASP A 8 6.20 -2.76 0.10
CA ASP A 8 4.79 -3.09 -0.06
C ASP A 8 4.23 -2.53 -1.39
N VAL A 9 4.63 -1.31 -1.76
CA VAL A 9 4.32 -0.72 -3.07
C VAL A 9 4.89 -1.58 -4.19
N GLY A 10 6.17 -1.96 -4.11
CA GLY A 10 6.83 -2.82 -5.08
C GLY A 10 6.10 -4.15 -5.30
N ARG A 11 5.73 -4.84 -4.22
CA ARG A 11 4.96 -6.11 -4.30
C ARG A 11 3.60 -5.91 -4.96
N TYR A 12 2.93 -4.78 -4.73
CA TYR A 12 1.69 -4.46 -5.44
C TYR A 12 1.94 -4.27 -6.94
N LEU A 13 2.98 -3.51 -7.31
CA LEU A 13 3.35 -3.26 -8.70
C LEU A 13 3.76 -4.56 -9.44
N GLN A 14 4.41 -5.51 -8.76
CA GLN A 14 4.67 -6.83 -9.35
C GLN A 14 3.37 -7.59 -9.68
N LYS A 15 2.35 -7.52 -8.81
CA LYS A 15 1.06 -8.20 -9.05
C LYS A 15 0.34 -7.71 -10.31
N VAL A 16 0.56 -6.46 -10.70
CA VAL A 16 -0.01 -5.89 -11.94
C VAL A 16 0.90 -6.09 -13.16
N GLY A 17 1.97 -6.88 -13.01
CA GLY A 17 2.86 -7.28 -14.10
C GLY A 17 4.03 -6.35 -14.37
N LEU A 18 4.38 -5.45 -13.44
CA LEU A 18 5.59 -4.64 -13.54
C LEU A 18 6.80 -5.37 -12.95
N ASN A 19 7.98 -5.07 -13.48
CA ASN A 19 9.23 -5.57 -12.95
C ASN A 19 9.77 -4.59 -11.91
N ILE A 20 10.21 -5.11 -10.77
CA ILE A 20 10.74 -4.32 -9.65
C ILE A 20 12.16 -4.82 -9.37
N GLY A 21 13.09 -3.89 -9.22
CA GLY A 21 14.47 -4.18 -8.87
C GLY A 21 15.07 -3.10 -7.97
N GLU A 22 16.39 -3.18 -7.79
CA GLU A 22 17.20 -2.21 -7.06
C GLU A 22 16.78 -2.04 -5.59
N HIS A 23 16.40 -3.13 -4.93
CA HIS A 23 16.01 -3.11 -3.53
C HIS A 23 16.25 -4.49 -2.89
N PRO A 24 16.61 -4.58 -1.59
CA PRO A 24 16.99 -5.83 -0.94
C PRO A 24 16.00 -6.99 -1.11
N GLU A 25 14.70 -6.70 -1.06
CA GLU A 25 13.63 -7.69 -1.24
C GLU A 25 13.37 -8.12 -2.70
N PHE A 26 13.98 -7.44 -3.68
CA PHE A 26 13.74 -7.64 -5.12
C PHE A 26 15.02 -7.93 -5.90
N GLY A 27 15.96 -8.66 -5.28
CA GLY A 27 17.21 -9.07 -5.92
C GLY A 27 18.42 -8.18 -5.60
N GLY A 28 18.27 -7.24 -4.68
CA GLY A 28 19.35 -6.38 -4.20
C GLY A 28 19.50 -5.08 -4.98
N VAL A 29 20.51 -4.31 -4.60
CA VAL A 29 20.87 -3.03 -5.22
C VAL A 29 22.13 -3.25 -6.05
N GLY A 30 22.04 -2.96 -7.34
CA GLY A 30 23.13 -3.01 -8.29
C GLY A 30 24.18 -1.92 -8.06
N LYS A 31 25.18 -1.88 -8.95
CA LYS A 31 26.20 -0.83 -8.97
C LYS A 31 25.70 0.32 -9.85
N GLY A 32 26.00 1.57 -9.47
CA GLY A 32 25.66 2.76 -10.26
C GLY A 32 24.79 3.78 -9.54
N HIS A 33 24.27 3.44 -8.35
CA HIS A 33 23.54 4.37 -7.50
C HIS A 33 24.48 5.24 -6.67
N SER A 34 24.03 6.46 -6.34
CA SER A 34 24.75 7.31 -5.37
C SER A 34 24.81 6.60 -4.01
N PRO A 35 25.96 6.53 -3.32
CA PRO A 35 26.08 5.92 -1.99
C PRO A 35 25.15 6.53 -0.92
N THR A 36 24.73 7.79 -1.10
CA THR A 36 23.79 8.49 -0.20
C THR A 36 22.33 8.39 -0.65
N GLY A 37 22.07 7.73 -1.79
CA GLY A 37 20.75 7.60 -2.40
C GLY A 37 19.83 6.66 -1.62
N TYR A 38 18.53 6.76 -1.93
CA TYR A 38 17.47 5.99 -1.25
C TYR A 38 17.62 4.47 -1.34
N HIS A 39 18.27 3.96 -2.39
CA HIS A 39 18.53 2.52 -2.54
C HIS A 39 19.46 1.97 -1.45
N TYR A 40 20.47 2.72 -1.01
CA TYR A 40 21.43 2.27 0.01
C TYR A 40 21.06 2.65 1.45
N ARG A 41 19.94 3.36 1.64
CA ARG A 41 19.46 3.64 3.00
C ARG A 41 19.07 2.34 3.71
N PRO A 42 19.17 2.30 5.06
CA PRO A 42 18.81 1.11 5.82
C PRO A 42 17.42 0.59 5.47
N GLY A 43 17.35 -0.70 5.12
CA GLY A 43 16.12 -1.39 4.72
C GLY A 43 15.70 -1.22 3.27
N GLY A 44 16.39 -0.41 2.46
CA GLY A 44 15.98 -0.09 1.09
C GLY A 44 14.78 0.85 1.07
N GLN A 45 15.00 2.11 0.71
CA GLN A 45 13.93 3.13 0.70
C GLN A 45 13.55 3.56 -0.71
N ALA A 46 14.08 2.89 -1.73
CA ALA A 46 13.70 3.08 -3.12
C ALA A 46 13.61 1.76 -3.88
N ILE A 47 12.84 1.79 -4.96
CA ILE A 47 12.73 0.72 -5.96
C ILE A 47 12.84 1.32 -7.36
N ASP A 48 13.38 0.53 -8.29
CA ASP A 48 13.30 0.84 -9.71
C ASP A 48 12.21 -0.01 -10.35
N VAL A 49 11.29 0.66 -11.04
CA VAL A 49 10.13 0.04 -11.69
C VAL A 49 10.30 0.06 -13.19
N ARG A 50 10.28 -1.12 -13.81
CA ARG A 50 10.39 -1.31 -15.25
C ARG A 50 9.11 -1.92 -15.81
N ASP A 51 8.72 -1.45 -16.99
CA ASP A 51 7.59 -2.01 -17.73
C ASP A 51 8.11 -2.89 -18.86
N TRP A 52 8.28 -4.18 -18.58
CA TRP A 52 8.74 -5.20 -19.55
C TRP A 52 7.59 -5.92 -20.25
N ARG A 53 6.37 -5.39 -20.16
CA ARG A 53 5.28 -5.84 -21.04
C ARG A 53 5.66 -5.51 -22.49
N PRO A 54 4.98 -6.08 -23.50
CA PRO A 54 5.30 -5.83 -24.90
C PRO A 54 5.46 -4.33 -25.20
N ASP A 55 6.35 -4.01 -26.15
CA ASP A 55 6.71 -2.64 -26.51
C ASP A 55 5.46 -1.77 -26.68
N VAL A 56 4.46 -2.32 -27.37
CA VAL A 56 3.14 -1.70 -27.50
C VAL A 56 2.11 -2.58 -26.78
N ALA A 57 1.58 -2.08 -25.67
CA ALA A 57 0.57 -2.74 -24.85
C ALA A 57 -0.28 -1.70 -24.12
N PRO A 58 -1.50 -2.02 -23.71
CA PRO A 58 -2.29 -1.10 -22.91
C PRO A 58 -1.82 -1.10 -21.44
N ALA A 59 -1.91 0.06 -20.78
CA ALA A 59 -1.54 0.18 -19.36
C ALA A 59 -2.46 -0.64 -18.43
N TYR A 60 -3.69 -0.90 -18.87
CA TYR A 60 -4.72 -1.68 -18.20
C TYR A 60 -5.58 -2.43 -19.23
N LYS A 61 -6.32 -3.45 -18.80
CA LYS A 61 -7.17 -4.26 -19.69
C LYS A 61 -8.21 -3.39 -20.42
N GLY A 62 -8.18 -3.42 -21.76
CA GLY A 62 -9.10 -2.66 -22.61
C GLY A 62 -8.74 -1.18 -22.81
N GLY A 63 -7.59 -0.72 -22.31
CA GLY A 63 -7.08 0.62 -22.58
C GLY A 63 -6.49 0.76 -24.00
N PRO A 64 -6.15 2.00 -24.41
CA PRO A 64 -5.40 2.23 -25.64
C PRO A 64 -4.00 1.63 -25.51
N ALA A 65 -3.48 1.10 -26.62
CA ALA A 65 -2.11 0.62 -26.68
C ALA A 65 -1.13 1.80 -26.63
N LYS A 66 -0.07 1.68 -25.83
CA LYS A 66 0.96 2.70 -25.63
C LYS A 66 2.32 2.06 -25.69
N SER A 67 3.35 2.82 -26.03
CA SER A 67 4.74 2.35 -25.91
C SER A 67 5.10 2.07 -24.44
N TRP A 68 6.06 1.20 -24.18
CA TRP A 68 6.58 0.97 -22.82
C TRP A 68 7.08 2.28 -22.20
N LYS A 69 7.74 3.13 -23.00
CA LYS A 69 8.30 4.41 -22.54
C LYS A 69 7.20 5.38 -22.09
N GLU A 70 6.10 5.46 -22.83
CA GLU A 70 4.93 6.25 -22.42
C GLU A 70 4.31 5.70 -21.13
N ARG A 71 4.14 4.38 -21.00
CA ARG A 71 3.57 3.77 -19.78
C ARG A 71 4.47 4.01 -18.56
N THR A 72 5.78 3.89 -18.72
CA THR A 72 6.77 4.22 -17.68
C THR A 72 6.72 5.71 -17.33
N GLY A 73 6.64 6.60 -18.30
CA GLY A 73 6.45 8.04 -18.08
C GLY A 73 5.13 8.37 -17.34
N GLU A 74 4.05 7.68 -17.67
CA GLU A 74 2.77 7.82 -16.99
C GLU A 74 2.83 7.34 -15.54
N LEU A 75 3.59 6.28 -15.24
CA LEU A 75 3.82 5.82 -13.86
C LEU A 75 4.52 6.91 -13.04
N ARG A 76 5.59 7.53 -13.58
CA ARG A 76 6.26 8.67 -12.95
C ARG A 76 5.29 9.82 -12.70
N TYR A 77 4.53 10.23 -13.72
CA TYR A 77 3.53 11.30 -13.60
C TYR A 77 2.53 11.03 -12.46
N ARG A 78 2.00 9.80 -12.38
CA ARG A 78 1.03 9.41 -11.34
C ARG A 78 1.67 9.39 -9.95
N ALA A 79 2.90 8.89 -9.82
CA ALA A 79 3.64 8.93 -8.56
C ALA A 79 3.83 10.37 -8.05
N GLN A 80 4.21 11.29 -8.95
CA GLN A 80 4.35 12.72 -8.63
C GLN A 80 3.00 13.34 -8.25
N LYS A 81 1.92 13.01 -8.97
CA LYS A 81 0.57 13.53 -8.69
C LYS A 81 0.02 13.06 -7.34
N LEU A 82 0.31 11.83 -6.93
CA LEU A 82 -0.08 11.34 -5.60
C LEU A 82 0.61 12.13 -4.48
N GLY A 83 1.80 12.69 -4.72
CA GLY A 83 2.55 13.44 -3.71
C GLY A 83 2.98 12.63 -2.48
N LEU A 84 2.88 11.29 -2.56
CA LEU A 84 3.19 10.38 -1.45
C LEU A 84 4.67 10.02 -1.39
N PHE A 85 5.37 10.04 -2.52
CA PHE A 85 6.76 9.61 -2.62
C PHE A 85 7.72 10.77 -2.30
N ASN A 86 8.84 10.45 -1.64
CA ASN A 86 9.90 11.41 -1.39
C ASN A 86 10.60 11.80 -2.70
N GLU A 87 10.71 10.84 -3.62
CA GLU A 87 11.27 11.04 -4.95
C GLU A 87 10.54 10.15 -5.96
N ALA A 88 10.27 10.72 -7.15
CA ALA A 88 9.65 10.03 -8.27
C ALA A 88 10.29 10.52 -9.58
N LEU A 89 11.32 9.82 -10.02
CA LEU A 89 12.09 10.12 -11.23
C LEU A 89 11.80 9.08 -12.30
N GLY A 90 11.87 9.46 -13.57
CA GLY A 90 11.63 8.52 -14.68
C GLY A 90 12.02 9.11 -16.02
N PRO A 91 11.43 8.63 -17.13
CA PRO A 91 11.83 9.07 -18.46
C PRO A 91 11.80 10.60 -18.62
N GLY A 92 12.93 11.17 -19.04
CA GLY A 92 13.18 12.61 -19.10
C GLY A 92 14.02 13.18 -17.95
N ASP A 93 14.19 12.44 -16.85
CA ASP A 93 15.13 12.77 -15.78
C ASP A 93 16.51 12.12 -16.05
N PRO A 94 17.64 12.81 -15.79
CA PRO A 94 18.97 12.26 -16.04
C PRO A 94 19.17 10.89 -15.38
N GLY A 95 19.58 9.89 -16.15
CA GLY A 95 19.82 8.52 -15.68
C GLY A 95 18.59 7.62 -15.54
N HIS A 96 17.38 8.13 -15.79
CA HIS A 96 16.11 7.43 -15.53
C HIS A 96 15.28 7.16 -16.80
N ASP A 97 15.93 7.09 -17.97
CA ASP A 97 15.22 6.97 -19.25
C ASP A 97 14.46 5.65 -19.47
N THR A 98 14.80 4.61 -18.70
CA THR A 98 14.34 3.23 -18.92
C THR A 98 13.47 2.67 -17.79
N HIS A 99 13.30 3.40 -16.70
CA HIS A 99 12.62 2.95 -15.49
C HIS A 99 12.04 4.14 -14.73
N VAL A 100 11.22 3.87 -13.70
CA VAL A 100 10.83 4.87 -12.70
C VAL A 100 11.50 4.55 -11.39
N HIS A 101 12.30 5.47 -10.86
CA HIS A 101 12.79 5.45 -9.50
C HIS A 101 11.70 5.98 -8.57
N LEU A 102 11.30 5.18 -7.58
CA LEU A 102 10.35 5.58 -6.54
C LEU A 102 11.00 5.45 -5.18
N ALA A 103 11.11 6.56 -4.45
CA ALA A 103 11.57 6.56 -3.07
C ALA A 103 10.44 6.87 -2.08
N LEU A 104 10.40 6.12 -0.99
CA LEU A 104 9.49 6.34 0.13
C LEU A 104 10.24 6.12 1.44
N GLU A 105 10.39 7.20 2.21
CA GLU A 105 10.96 7.12 3.55
C GLU A 105 9.94 6.55 4.53
N GLY A 106 10.34 5.52 5.26
CA GLY A 106 9.52 4.88 6.27
C GLY A 106 8.27 4.23 5.68
N LYS A 107 7.15 4.37 6.39
CA LYS A 107 5.84 3.90 5.93
C LYS A 107 4.88 5.07 5.85
N LYS A 108 3.97 5.05 4.89
CA LYS A 108 2.87 6.03 4.76
C LYS A 108 1.54 5.31 4.61
N TYR A 109 0.46 5.99 4.96
CA TYR A 109 -0.88 5.51 4.65
C TYR A 109 -1.10 5.61 3.14
N ILE A 110 -1.12 4.46 2.47
CA ILE A 110 -1.40 4.34 1.04
C ILE A 110 -2.53 3.33 0.86
N THR A 111 -3.63 3.80 0.31
CA THR A 111 -4.83 2.99 0.09
C THR A 111 -4.69 2.11 -1.17
N ASP A 112 -5.43 1.01 -1.22
CA ASP A 112 -5.46 0.14 -2.40
C ASP A 112 -5.94 0.88 -3.67
N PRO A 113 -6.96 1.76 -3.62
CA PRO A 113 -7.28 2.67 -4.72
C PRO A 113 -6.09 3.51 -5.21
N GLN A 114 -5.29 4.09 -4.31
CA GLN A 114 -4.11 4.87 -4.70
C GLN A 114 -3.05 4.00 -5.37
N LEU A 115 -2.85 2.76 -4.91
CA LEU A 115 -1.94 1.81 -5.54
C LEU A 115 -2.44 1.36 -6.92
N GLU A 116 -3.74 1.10 -7.07
CA GLU A 116 -4.35 0.73 -8.35
C GLU A 116 -4.27 1.88 -9.34
N TRP A 117 -4.54 3.11 -8.89
CA TRP A 117 -4.42 4.31 -9.69
C TRP A 117 -2.96 4.60 -10.06
N LEU A 118 -2.02 4.46 -9.13
CA LEU A 118 -0.57 4.54 -9.42
C LEU A 118 -0.19 3.55 -10.54
N ALA A 119 -0.63 2.30 -10.43
CA ALA A 119 -0.31 1.23 -11.37
C ALA A 119 -0.95 1.44 -12.75
N THR A 120 -2.23 1.82 -12.80
CA THR A 120 -3.04 1.75 -14.04
C THR A 120 -3.62 3.08 -14.52
N GLY A 121 -3.62 4.12 -13.67
CA GLY A 121 -4.24 5.41 -13.93
C GLY A 121 -5.74 5.38 -13.74
N ARG A 122 -6.25 4.26 -13.21
CA ARG A 122 -7.65 4.00 -12.95
C ARG A 122 -7.79 3.19 -11.66
N TYR A 123 -8.95 3.21 -11.06
CA TYR A 123 -9.29 2.31 -9.98
C TYR A 123 -10.80 2.07 -9.93
N LYS A 124 -11.23 1.03 -9.21
CA LYS A 124 -12.64 0.79 -8.95
C LYS A 124 -13.09 1.53 -7.69
N THR A 125 -14.12 2.36 -7.80
CA THR A 125 -14.76 3.01 -6.64
C THR A 125 -15.46 1.97 -5.76
N ALA A 126 -15.93 2.38 -4.58
CA ALA A 126 -16.64 1.50 -3.66
C ALA A 126 -17.93 0.92 -4.28
N GLU A 127 -18.54 1.63 -5.23
CA GLU A 127 -19.71 1.21 -6.01
C GLU A 127 -19.34 0.32 -7.21
N GLY A 128 -18.06 -0.02 -7.37
CA GLY A 128 -17.55 -0.87 -8.44
C GLY A 128 -17.38 -0.16 -9.80
N LYS A 129 -17.57 1.16 -9.86
CA LYS A 129 -17.38 1.94 -11.10
C LYS A 129 -15.90 2.18 -11.36
N LEU A 130 -15.47 2.05 -12.60
CA LEU A 130 -14.10 2.40 -13.00
C LEU A 130 -14.00 3.91 -13.21
N THR A 131 -13.01 4.54 -12.59
CA THR A 131 -12.72 5.98 -12.75
C THR A 131 -11.24 6.21 -13.01
N ASP A 132 -10.91 7.30 -13.69
CA ASP A 132 -9.54 7.80 -13.92
C ASP A 132 -9.18 9.00 -13.03
N ILE A 133 -10.13 9.50 -12.25
CA ILE A 133 -9.91 10.54 -11.24
C ILE A 133 -8.98 9.98 -10.16
N MET A 134 -8.02 10.77 -9.70
CA MET A 134 -7.10 10.33 -8.64
C MET A 134 -7.86 10.16 -7.31
N PRO A 135 -7.73 9.00 -6.64
CA PRO A 135 -8.40 8.78 -5.35
C PRO A 135 -7.89 9.78 -4.30
N GLY A 136 -8.83 10.46 -3.64
CA GLY A 136 -8.56 11.47 -2.61
C GLY A 136 -8.36 12.90 -3.13
N ALA A 137 -8.43 13.14 -4.45
CA ALA A 137 -8.29 14.50 -5.02
C ALA A 137 -9.37 15.49 -4.52
N ASP A 138 -10.59 15.01 -4.25
CA ASP A 138 -11.72 15.86 -3.85
C ASP A 138 -11.56 16.48 -2.44
N LEU A 139 -10.74 15.86 -1.58
CA LEU A 139 -10.48 16.36 -0.23
C LEU A 139 -9.60 17.62 -0.23
N VAL A 140 -8.76 17.80 -1.26
CA VAL A 140 -7.85 18.95 -1.35
C VAL A 140 -8.59 20.18 -1.90
N ALA A 141 -9.47 20.00 -2.89
CA ALA A 141 -10.25 21.09 -3.49
C ALA A 141 -11.25 21.72 -2.50
N SER A 142 -11.87 20.91 -1.64
CA SER A 142 -12.81 21.38 -0.61
C SER A 142 -12.16 22.15 0.55
N THR A 143 -10.85 22.01 0.75
CA THR A 143 -10.11 22.72 1.80
C THR A 143 -9.60 24.09 1.34
N GLN A 144 -9.30 24.27 0.04
CA GLN A 144 -8.84 25.56 -0.49
C GLN A 144 -9.97 26.56 -0.78
N GLN A 145 -11.22 26.13 -0.94
CA GLN A 145 -12.35 27.04 -1.14
C GLN A 145 -12.94 27.63 0.15
N LYS A 146 -12.48 27.22 1.34
CA LYS A 146 -13.07 27.65 2.63
C LYS A 146 -12.24 28.67 3.43
N ASN A 147 -11.13 29.17 2.88
CA ASN A 147 -10.25 30.13 3.56
C ASN A 147 -10.49 31.61 3.19
N GLU A 148 -11.54 31.94 2.42
CA GLU A 148 -11.90 33.35 2.11
C GLU A 148 -13.24 33.80 2.69
N ALA A 149 -13.87 33.03 3.58
CA ALA A 149 -15.06 33.48 4.29
C ALA A 149 -14.73 33.74 5.76
N SER A 150 -14.54 35.03 6.07
CA SER A 150 -14.96 35.76 7.28
C SER A 150 -15.17 34.96 8.57
N GLY A 151 -14.50 35.43 9.63
CA GLY A 151 -14.62 34.94 11.00
C GLY A 151 -16.04 34.87 11.54
N ASP A 152 -16.16 34.10 12.63
CA ASP A 152 -17.36 33.68 13.33
C ASP A 152 -18.08 32.46 12.75
N ASP A 153 -17.42 31.29 12.73
CA ASP A 153 -18.18 30.05 12.93
C ASP A 153 -17.36 28.85 13.45
N LEU A 154 -16.98 28.89 14.74
CA LEU A 154 -16.41 27.74 15.45
C LEU A 154 -17.44 26.61 15.70
N SER A 155 -18.71 26.79 15.33
CA SER A 155 -19.74 25.76 15.52
C SER A 155 -19.66 24.62 14.50
N SER A 156 -19.10 24.86 13.31
CA SER A 156 -19.03 23.86 12.22
C SER A 156 -17.90 22.83 12.37
N LEU A 157 -16.87 23.10 13.18
CA LEU A 157 -15.77 22.15 13.40
C LEU A 157 -16.15 20.99 14.33
N MET A 158 -17.18 21.17 15.17
CA MET A 158 -17.69 20.10 16.05
C MET A 158 -18.65 19.14 15.33
N SER A 159 -19.15 19.48 14.14
CA SER A 159 -20.04 18.59 13.37
C SER A 159 -19.27 17.54 12.56
N LEU A 160 -18.02 17.84 12.15
CA LEU A 160 -17.19 16.90 11.38
C LEU A 160 -16.51 15.80 12.21
N LEU A 161 -16.48 15.95 13.54
CA LEU A 161 -16.00 14.93 14.50
C LEU A 161 -17.10 13.95 14.95
N GLN A 162 -18.32 14.02 14.38
CA GLN A 162 -19.44 13.14 14.72
C GLN A 162 -19.74 12.02 13.70
N LEU A 163 -18.84 11.75 12.75
CA LEU A 163 -18.85 10.51 11.95
C LEU A 163 -17.53 9.78 12.22
N THR A 164 -17.39 9.02 13.31
CA THR A 164 -17.89 7.65 13.37
C THR A 164 -18.31 7.31 14.80
N LYS A 165 -19.61 7.33 15.11
CA LYS A 165 -20.09 6.50 16.22
C LYS A 165 -19.93 5.03 15.79
N PRO A 166 -19.23 4.18 16.55
CA PRO A 166 -19.27 2.75 16.28
C PRO A 166 -20.74 2.32 16.33
N LYS A 167 -21.21 1.68 15.27
CA LYS A 167 -22.54 1.05 15.24
C LYS A 167 -22.61 0.13 16.46
N GLN A 168 -23.44 0.47 17.45
CA GLN A 168 -23.66 -0.41 18.60
C GLN A 168 -24.19 -1.72 18.03
N LYS A 169 -23.41 -2.79 18.17
CA LYS A 169 -23.83 -4.13 17.79
C LYS A 169 -25.05 -4.50 18.62
N THR A 170 -26.05 -5.05 17.98
CA THR A 170 -27.23 -5.58 18.68
C THR A 170 -26.81 -6.77 19.55
N LEU A 171 -27.56 -7.07 20.61
CA LEU A 171 -27.31 -8.25 21.45
C LEU A 171 -27.26 -9.54 20.61
N GLN A 172 -28.04 -9.60 19.52
CA GLN A 172 -28.06 -10.72 18.57
C GLN A 172 -26.76 -10.83 17.77
N GLU A 173 -26.20 -9.71 17.28
CA GLU A 173 -24.91 -9.71 16.57
C GLU A 173 -23.75 -10.13 17.50
N VAL A 174 -23.79 -9.73 18.77
CA VAL A 174 -22.77 -10.14 19.77
C VAL A 174 -22.85 -11.64 20.07
N MET A 175 -24.05 -12.21 20.19
CA MET A 175 -24.22 -13.65 20.42
C MET A 175 -23.81 -14.49 19.20
N LEU A 176 -24.03 -13.99 17.99
CA LEU A 176 -23.65 -14.69 16.76
C LEU A 176 -22.12 -14.74 16.58
N GLU A 177 -21.41 -13.68 16.94
CA GLU A 177 -19.94 -13.68 16.88
C GLU A 177 -19.29 -14.60 17.94
N GLN A 178 -19.87 -14.70 19.14
CA GLN A 178 -19.37 -15.62 20.17
C GLN A 178 -19.54 -17.09 19.77
N THR A 179 -20.68 -17.43 19.16
CA THR A 179 -20.94 -18.82 18.72
C THR A 179 -20.08 -19.23 17.52
N LEU A 180 -19.73 -18.30 16.62
CA LEU A 180 -18.82 -18.58 15.50
C LEU A 180 -17.35 -18.68 15.91
N GLY A 181 -16.92 -17.96 16.96
CA GLY A 181 -15.55 -18.02 17.48
C GLY A 181 -15.20 -19.37 18.11
N GLU A 182 -16.16 -20.03 18.77
CA GLU A 182 -15.96 -21.36 19.37
C GLU A 182 -15.95 -22.50 18.36
N ALA A 183 -16.66 -22.37 17.24
CA ALA A 183 -16.71 -23.40 16.19
C ALA A 183 -15.43 -23.50 15.34
N LEU A 184 -14.58 -22.48 15.38
CA LEU A 184 -13.34 -22.39 14.56
C LEU A 184 -12.06 -22.45 15.39
N ALA A 185 -12.16 -22.59 16.72
CA ALA A 185 -10.99 -22.81 17.55
C ALA A 185 -10.38 -24.19 17.22
N PRO A 186 -9.08 -24.26 16.86
CA PRO A 186 -8.43 -25.54 16.61
C PRO A 186 -8.45 -26.39 17.88
N GLN A 187 -9.08 -27.56 17.80
CA GLN A 187 -9.03 -28.56 18.85
C GLN A 187 -7.56 -28.96 19.06
N PRO A 188 -7.02 -28.86 20.29
CA PRO A 188 -5.65 -29.27 20.56
C PRO A 188 -5.51 -30.75 20.24
N SER A 189 -4.54 -31.11 19.40
CA SER A 189 -4.27 -32.51 19.07
C SER A 189 -3.83 -33.28 20.32
N MET A 190 -4.32 -34.52 20.47
CA MET A 190 -3.99 -35.46 21.56
C MET A 190 -2.49 -35.58 21.89
N SER A 191 -1.60 -35.27 20.95
CA SER A 191 -0.14 -35.26 21.14
C SER A 191 0.38 -34.16 22.08
N GLN A 192 -0.36 -33.07 22.31
CA GLN A 192 0.06 -31.98 23.21
C GLN A 192 -0.35 -32.21 24.67
N GLN A 193 -1.36 -33.04 24.94
CA GLN A 193 -1.77 -33.35 26.32
C GLN A 193 -0.76 -34.27 27.04
N PHE A 194 -0.08 -35.15 26.30
CA PHE A 194 0.96 -36.03 26.88
C PHE A 194 2.24 -35.30 27.32
N LEU A 195 2.56 -34.15 26.72
CA LEU A 195 3.78 -33.40 27.05
C LEU A 195 3.67 -32.60 28.35
N VAL A 196 2.46 -32.19 28.75
CA VAL A 196 2.24 -31.42 29.99
C VAL A 196 2.27 -32.33 31.22
N GLU A 197 1.91 -33.61 31.07
CA GLU A 197 1.88 -34.55 32.19
C GLU A 197 3.29 -35.08 32.55
N TYR A 198 4.22 -35.14 31.59
CA TYR A 198 5.58 -35.64 31.81
C TYR A 198 6.50 -34.67 32.57
N MET A 199 6.16 -33.38 32.68
CA MET A 199 6.96 -32.40 33.43
C MET A 199 6.58 -32.27 34.91
N LYS A 200 5.57 -33.01 35.38
CA LYS A 200 5.14 -32.98 36.81
C LYS A 200 5.68 -34.14 37.65
N SER A 201 6.43 -35.07 37.06
CA SER A 201 7.04 -36.16 37.82
C SER A 201 8.36 -35.71 38.47
N PRO A 202 8.49 -35.74 39.81
CA PRO A 202 9.77 -35.49 40.46
C PRO A 202 10.76 -36.60 40.08
N LEU A 203 12.00 -36.20 39.75
CA LEU A 203 13.08 -37.13 39.43
C LEU A 203 13.36 -38.04 40.64
N PRO A 204 13.51 -39.35 40.44
CA PRO A 204 13.92 -40.26 41.51
C PRO A 204 15.35 -39.90 41.93
N GLY A 205 15.50 -39.61 43.23
CA GLY A 205 16.77 -39.29 43.85
C GLY A 205 17.76 -40.44 43.71
N VAL A 206 18.99 -40.10 43.33
CA VAL A 206 20.14 -41.00 43.37
C VAL A 206 20.88 -40.70 44.66
N GLY A 207 20.99 -41.71 45.52
CA GLY A 207 21.83 -41.71 46.71
C GLY A 207 23.30 -41.96 46.41
#